data_AF-K1RUU8-F1
#
_entry.id   AF-K1RUU8-F1
#
_cell.length_a   1.000
_cell.length_b   1.000
_cell.length_c   1.000
_cell.angle_alpha   90.00
_cell.angle_beta   90.00
_cell.angle_gamma   90.00
#
_symmetry.space_group_name_H-M   'P 1'
#
loop_
_entity.id
_entity.type
_entity.pdbx_description
1 polymer ?
#
loop_
_entity_poly.entity_id
_entity_poly.type
_entity_poly.pdbx_seq_one_letter_code
_entity_poly.pdbx_strand_id
1 'polypeptide(L)' 'AFTLNFITDEQLLRIIKNHGSEKILHATDSPWEKQGRMAKHLSTLPLSEEDCNNIFYKNAKKLLKIG' A
#
# COMPACT_ATOMS: atom_id res chain seq x y z
N ALA A 1 -7.43 -7.37 5.46
CA ALA A 1 -6.59 -7.80 6.59
C ALA A 1 -5.22 -7.14 6.43
N PHE A 2 -4.60 -6.68 7.52
CA PHE A 2 -3.20 -6.25 7.51
C PHE A 2 -2.28 -7.39 7.07
N THR A 3 -1.40 -7.15 6.10
CA THR A 3 -0.59 -8.21 5.48
C THR A 3 0.89 -8.16 5.80
N LEU A 4 1.40 -7.08 6.40
CA LEU A 4 2.85 -6.83 6.51
C LEU A 4 3.63 -7.97 7.20
N ASN A 5 3.03 -8.62 8.19
CA ASN A 5 3.66 -9.72 8.93
C ASN A 5 3.35 -11.11 8.37
N PHE A 6 2.56 -11.18 7.28
CA PHE A 6 2.04 -12.43 6.72
C PHE A 6 2.56 -12.72 5.31
N ILE A 7 3.15 -11.72 4.64
CA ILE A 7 3.73 -11.88 3.30
C ILE A 7 5.14 -11.26 3.26
N THR A 8 6.00 -11.80 2.41
CA THR A 8 7.32 -11.22 2.17
C THR A 8 7.24 -10.03 1.21
N ASP A 9 8.32 -9.24 1.16
CA ASP A 9 8.45 -8.11 0.23
C ASP A 9 8.33 -8.59 -1.23
N GLU A 10 8.92 -9.74 -1.58
CA GLU A 10 8.80 -10.32 -2.92
C GLU A 10 7.35 -10.66 -3.25
N GLN A 11 6.60 -11.18 -2.28
CA GLN A 11 5.19 -11.48 -2.47
C GLN A 11 4.36 -10.20 -2.67
N LEU A 12 4.63 -9.16 -1.88
CA LEU A 12 3.99 -7.86 -2.03
C LEU A 12 4.30 -7.23 -3.40
N LEU A 13 5.57 -7.22 -3.80
CA LEU A 13 6.01 -6.70 -5.10
C LEU A 13 5.41 -7.50 -6.26
N ARG A 14 5.30 -8.83 -6.13
CA ARG A 14 4.61 -9.69 -7.11
C ARG A 14 3.14 -9.31 -7.26
N ILE A 15 2.43 -9.05 -6.16
CA ILE A 15 1.04 -8.62 -6.18
C ILE A 15 0.92 -7.26 -6.87
N ILE A 16 1.75 -6.29 -6.49
CA ILE A 16 1.76 -4.93 -7.09
C ILE A 16 2.00 -5.03 -8.60
N LYS A 17 3.01 -5.80 -9.02
CA LYS A 17 3.34 -5.99 -10.43
C LYS A 17 2.21 -6.65 -11.23
N ASN A 18 1.56 -7.67 -10.68
CA ASN A 18 0.55 -8.45 -11.41
C ASN A 18 -0.82 -7.76 -11.47
N HIS A 19 -1.18 -6.98 -10.44
CA HIS A 19 -2.50 -6.33 -10.36
C HIS A 19 -2.51 -4.87 -10.80
N GLY A 20 -1.34 -4.21 -10.81
CA GLY A 20 -1.21 -2.78 -11.00
C GLY A 20 -1.36 -2.01 -9.68
N SER A 21 -0.53 -0.97 -9.51
CA SER A 21 -0.55 -0.14 -8.29
C SER A 21 -1.88 0.61 -8.13
N GLU A 22 -2.62 0.87 -9.21
CA GLU A 22 -3.91 1.55 -9.25
C GLU A 22 -5.07 0.76 -8.62
N LYS A 23 -4.85 -0.52 -8.28
CA LYS A 23 -5.83 -1.40 -7.64
C LYS A 23 -5.51 -1.73 -6.18
N ILE A 24 -4.47 -1.12 -5.62
CA ILE A 24 -3.98 -1.41 -4.27
C ILE A 24 -4.21 -0.18 -3.37
N LEU A 25 -4.62 -0.42 -2.13
CA LEU A 25 -4.89 0.63 -1.14
C LEU A 25 -4.03 0.41 0.10
N HIS A 26 -3.45 1.49 0.61
CA HIS A 26 -2.87 1.51 1.94
C HIS A 26 -3.96 1.60 3.02
N ALA A 27 -3.85 0.78 4.06
CA ALA A 27 -4.67 0.81 5.27
C ALA A 27 -3.84 0.35 6.48
N THR A 28 -4.21 0.80 7.67
CA THR A 28 -3.41 0.59 8.89
C THR A 28 -3.91 -0.53 9.79
N ASP A 29 -5.14 -1.01 9.60
CA ASP A 29 -5.79 -1.94 10.53
C ASP A 29 -5.79 -1.44 12.00
N SER A 30 -5.94 -0.12 12.16
CA SER A 30 -6.04 0.52 13.47
C SER A 30 -7.31 0.04 14.21
N PRO A 31 -7.25 -0.17 15.54
CA PRO A 31 -6.12 0.12 16.45
C PRO A 31 -5.13 -1.05 16.63
N TRP A 32 -5.27 -2.14 15.88
CA TRP A 32 -4.48 -3.35 16.07
C TRP A 32 -3.03 -3.22 15.64
N GLU A 33 -2.72 -2.22 14.82
CA GLU A 33 -1.38 -1.97 14.30
C GLU A 33 -0.95 -0.49 14.40
N LYS A 34 0.37 -0.27 14.47
CA LYS A 34 0.94 1.08 14.48
C LYS A 34 0.88 1.67 13.07
N GLN A 35 0.07 2.71 12.91
CA GLN A 35 -0.19 3.42 11.64
C GLN A 35 1.05 3.72 10.78
N GLY A 36 2.17 4.11 11.41
CA GLY A 36 3.39 4.49 10.68
C GLY A 36 4.24 3.32 10.17
N ARG A 37 4.01 2.08 10.61
CA ARG A 37 4.85 0.93 10.24
C ARG A 37 4.76 0.60 8.75
N MET A 38 3.54 0.44 8.24
CA MET A 38 3.32 0.10 6.83
C MET A 38 3.81 1.23 5.92
N ALA A 39 3.52 2.49 6.26
CA ALA A 39 3.99 3.62 5.48
C ALA A 39 5.51 3.66 5.37
N LYS A 40 6.23 3.49 6.49
CA LYS A 40 7.70 3.43 6.49
C LYS A 40 8.22 2.25 5.66
N HIS A 41 7.60 1.08 5.77
CA HIS A 41 8.01 -0.10 5.03
C HIS A 41 7.81 0.05 3.52
N LEU A 42 6.63 0.49 3.07
CA LEU A 42 6.35 0.75 1.65
C LEU A 42 7.35 1.73 1.04
N SER A 43 7.75 2.78 1.78
CA SER A 43 8.75 3.75 1.34
C SER A 43 10.17 3.19 1.19
N THR A 44 10.45 1.98 1.70
CA THR A 44 11.75 1.31 1.51
C THR A 44 11.77 0.33 0.34
N LEU A 45 10.61 0.01 -0.24
CA LEU A 45 10.51 -0.90 -1.38
C LEU A 45 10.95 -0.22 -2.69
N PRO A 46 11.45 -0.97 -3.67
CA PRO A 46 11.87 -0.45 -4.97
C PRO A 46 10.67 -0.14 -5.87
N LEU A 47 9.79 0.75 -5.43
CA LEU A 47 8.61 1.22 -6.16
C LEU A 47 8.85 2.63 -6.70
N SER A 48 8.22 2.94 -7.83
CA SER A 48 8.22 4.30 -8.35
C SER A 48 7.46 5.25 -7.42
N GLU A 49 7.73 6.55 -7.52
CA GLU A 49 6.96 7.56 -6.79
C GLU A 49 5.48 7.54 -7.19
N GLU A 50 5.18 7.24 -8.46
CA GLU A 50 3.81 7.12 -8.95
C GLU A 50 3.08 5.93 -8.31
N ASP A 51 3.72 4.76 -8.25
CA ASP A 51 3.16 3.57 -7.61
C ASP A 51 2.91 3.80 -6.13
N CYS A 52 3.87 4.41 -5.43
CA CYS A 52 3.71 4.81 -4.04
C CYS A 52 2.51 5.75 -3.85
N ASN A 53 2.39 6.77 -4.69
CA ASN A 53 1.29 7.74 -4.62
C ASN A 53 -0.08 7.11 -4.92
N ASN A 54 -0.14 6.16 -5.86
CA ASN A 54 -1.35 5.38 -6.12
C ASN A 54 -1.82 4.65 -4.86
N ILE A 55 -0.91 3.89 -4.24
CA ILE A 55 -1.18 3.08 -3.05
C ILE A 55 -1.52 3.94 -1.83
N PHE A 56 -0.77 5.02 -1.59
CA PHE A 56 -0.93 5.86 -0.41
C PHE A 56 -2.21 6.69 -0.40
N TYR A 57 -2.62 7.25 -1.54
CA TYR A 57 -3.78 8.15 -1.52
C TYR A 57 -4.55 8.27 -2.83
N LYS A 58 -3.93 8.25 -4.03
CA LYS A 58 -4.68 8.58 -5.27
C LYS A 58 -5.82 7.60 -5.53
N ASN A 59 -5.59 6.31 -5.27
CA ASN A 59 -6.60 5.27 -5.45
C ASN A 59 -7.77 5.45 -4.49
N ALA A 60 -7.49 5.65 -3.19
CA ALA A 60 -8.52 5.90 -2.18
C ALA A 60 -9.30 7.18 -2.49
N LYS A 61 -8.58 8.25 -2.89
CA LYS A 61 -9.14 9.54 -3.29
C LYS A 61 -10.18 9.37 -4.41
N LYS A 62 -9.78 8.68 -5.49
CA LYS A 62 -10.63 8.38 -6.64
C LYS A 62 -11.83 7.50 -6.26
N LEU A 63 -11.58 6.43 -5.50
CA LEU A 63 -12.60 5.45 -5.13
C LEU A 63 -13.68 6.05 -4.22
N LEU A 64 -13.25 6.83 -3.22
CA LEU A 64 -14.13 7.42 -2.22
C LEU A 64 -14.68 8.79 -2.62
N LYS A 65 -14.28 9.31 -3.79
CA LYS A 65 -14.68 10.63 -4.32
C LYS A 65 -14.43 11.77 -3.32
N ILE A 66 -13.30 11.70 -2.62
CA ILE A 66 -12.87 12.73 -1.67
C ILE A 66 -11.88 13.67 -2.35
N GLY A 67 -12.06 14.98 -2.24
CA GLY A 67 -11.22 15.97 -2.93
C GLY A 67 -11.85 17.33 -2.99
#